data_AF-A0AAD0WBB8-F1
#
_entry.id   AF-A0AAD0WBB8-F1
#
_cell.length_a   1.000
_cell.length_b   1.000
_cell.length_c   1.000
_cell.angle_alpha   90.00
_cell.angle_beta   90.00
_cell.angle_gamma   90.00
#
_symmetry.space_group_name_H-M   'P 1'
#
loop_
_entity.id
_entity.type
_entity.pdbx_description
1 polymer ?
#
loop_
_entity_poly.entity_id
_entity_poly.type
_entity_poly.pdbx_seq_one_letter_code
_entity_poly.pdbx_strand_id
1 'polypeptide(L)' 'MKHINTTLAILALATSSAAFAQGVSFSTFDTNGDGVISKEEASVNMQLEKLFPELDSDGNGELSKEEFAQIQ' A
#
# COMPACT_ATOMS: atom_id res chain seq x y z
N MET A 1 16.77 3.67 -45.20
CA MET A 1 17.52 2.67 -44.41
C MET A 1 16.92 2.64 -43.01
N LYS A 2 16.61 1.42 -42.52
CA LYS A 2 16.29 0.98 -41.14
C LYS A 2 15.25 1.73 -40.28
N HIS A 3 14.23 0.96 -39.92
CA HIS A 3 13.17 1.16 -38.95
C HIS A 3 13.66 1.33 -37.51
N ILE A 4 12.86 2.00 -36.69
CA ILE A 4 12.67 1.65 -35.27
C ILE A 4 11.23 2.01 -34.84
N ASN A 5 10.41 0.97 -34.64
CA ASN A 5 9.13 1.03 -33.94
C ASN A 5 9.41 0.85 -32.44
N THR A 6 8.91 1.73 -31.56
CA THR A 6 8.81 1.40 -30.13
C THR A 6 7.61 2.09 -29.51
N THR A 7 6.51 1.34 -29.47
CA THR A 7 5.38 1.48 -28.57
C THR A 7 5.87 1.43 -27.13
N LEU A 8 5.71 2.49 -26.32
CA LEU A 8 5.69 2.31 -24.88
C LEU A 8 4.83 3.36 -24.16
N ALA A 9 3.77 2.82 -23.56
CA ALA A 9 3.10 3.27 -22.35
C ALA A 9 2.52 4.68 -22.35
N ILE A 10 1.20 4.69 -22.54
CA ILE A 10 0.25 5.64 -21.97
C ILE A 10 0.62 5.85 -20.50
N LEU A 11 1.34 6.93 -20.19
CA LEU A 11 1.61 7.33 -18.81
C LEU A 11 0.33 7.95 -18.26
N ALA A 12 -0.53 7.07 -17.77
CA ALA A 12 -1.75 7.43 -17.07
C ALA A 12 -1.43 8.44 -15.97
N LEU A 13 -2.15 9.55 -16.03
CA LEU A 13 -2.28 10.55 -14.97
C LEU A 13 -2.80 9.86 -13.70
N ALA A 14 -1.90 9.44 -12.82
CA ALA A 14 -2.23 9.17 -11.42
C ALA A 14 -1.84 10.41 -10.60
N THR A 15 -2.58 11.50 -10.81
CA THR A 15 -2.55 12.67 -9.92
C THR A 15 -3.32 12.34 -8.64
N SER A 16 -2.67 12.60 -7.50
CA SER A 16 -3.26 12.77 -6.17
C SER A 16 -3.89 11.51 -5.55
N SER A 17 -3.38 11.00 -4.43
CA SER A 17 -3.53 11.70 -3.15
C SER A 17 -2.46 11.26 -2.14
N ALA A 18 -1.26 11.82 -2.25
CA ALA A 18 -0.29 11.80 -1.16
C ALA A 18 -0.46 13.08 -0.33
N ALA A 19 -1.56 13.19 0.42
CA ALA A 19 -1.69 14.19 1.48
C ALA A 19 -2.93 13.86 2.31
N PHE A 20 -2.71 13.29 3.50
CA PHE A 20 -3.31 13.65 4.79
C PHE A 20 -3.29 12.41 5.69
N ALA A 21 -2.19 12.24 6.42
CA ALA A 21 -2.16 11.41 7.62
C ALA A 21 -1.42 12.19 8.71
N GLN A 22 -2.18 12.82 9.60
CA GLN A 22 -1.74 13.31 10.90
C GLN A 22 -2.48 12.47 11.95
N GLY A 23 -2.03 11.24 12.09
CA GLY A 23 -2.61 10.20 12.96
C GLY A 23 -2.00 8.88 12.53
N VAL A 24 -1.18 8.27 13.40
CA VAL A 24 -0.47 6.97 13.24
C VAL A 24 -0.46 6.48 11.79
N SER A 25 0.44 7.03 10.99
CA SER A 25 0.32 6.94 9.53
C SER A 25 0.63 5.53 9.05
N PHE A 26 -0.18 5.00 8.14
CA PHE A 26 0.08 3.78 7.36
C PHE A 26 1.54 3.66 6.90
N SER A 27 2.10 4.77 6.41
CA SER A 27 3.51 4.91 5.98
C SER A 27 4.57 4.71 7.09
N THR A 28 4.15 4.55 8.34
CA THR A 28 5.05 4.19 9.46
C THR A 28 5.24 2.68 9.52
N PHE A 29 4.28 1.92 9.01
CA PHE A 29 4.30 0.45 8.97
C PHE A 29 4.75 -0.03 7.59
N ASP A 30 4.25 0.60 6.52
CA ASP A 30 4.72 0.44 5.13
C ASP A 30 6.15 1.00 5.01
N THR A 31 7.12 0.13 5.29
CA THR A 31 8.55 0.45 5.37
C THR A 31 9.19 0.37 3.98
N ASN A 32 8.68 -0.53 3.15
CA ASN A 32 9.13 -0.71 1.77
C ASN A 32 8.54 0.37 0.81
N GLY A 33 7.48 1.07 1.21
CA GLY A 33 6.84 2.16 0.46
C GLY A 33 6.03 1.68 -0.74
N ASP A 34 5.60 0.42 -0.76
CA ASP A 34 4.85 -0.16 -1.89
C ASP A 34 3.35 0.16 -1.85
N GLY A 35 2.88 0.72 -0.72
CA GLY A 35 1.48 1.11 -0.53
C GLY A 35 0.59 0.01 0.04
N VAL A 36 1.17 -1.12 0.47
CA VAL A 36 0.55 -2.16 1.30
C VAL A 36 1.38 -2.35 2.58
N ILE A 37 0.81 -3.00 3.61
CA ILE A 37 1.56 -3.46 4.78
C ILE A 37 1.55 -4.98 4.71
N SER A 38 2.67 -5.59 4.35
CA SER A 38 2.76 -7.05 4.31
C SER A 38 2.78 -7.62 5.73
N LYS A 39 2.52 -8.92 5.87
CA LYS A 39 2.55 -9.59 7.17
C LYS A 39 3.88 -9.40 7.93
N GLU A 40 5.00 -9.37 7.22
CA GLU A 40 6.33 -9.12 7.80
C GLU A 40 6.43 -7.72 8.43
N GLU A 41 5.83 -6.72 7.79
CA GLU A 41 5.75 -5.34 8.27
C GLU A 41 4.68 -5.17 9.36
N ALA A 42 3.62 -5.98 9.33
CA ALA A 42 2.67 -6.03 10.44
C ALA A 42 3.29 -6.70 11.69
N SER A 43 4.11 -7.73 11.50
CA SER A 43 4.76 -8.48 12.58
C SER A 43 5.78 -7.65 13.37
N VAL A 44 6.28 -6.52 12.84
CA VAL A 44 7.10 -5.61 13.67
C VAL A 44 6.28 -4.90 14.75
N ASN A 45 4.95 -4.94 14.67
CA ASN A 45 4.06 -4.35 15.67
C ASN A 45 3.02 -5.37 16.16
N MET A 46 3.12 -5.78 17.42
CA MET A 46 2.19 -6.77 18.01
C MET A 46 0.71 -6.35 18.01
N GLN A 47 0.40 -5.04 18.03
CA GLN A 47 -0.98 -4.58 17.90
C GLN A 47 -1.48 -4.81 16.46
N LEU A 48 -0.66 -4.41 15.49
CA LEU A 48 -1.02 -4.52 14.08
C LEU A 48 -1.11 -5.98 13.64
N GLU A 49 -0.19 -6.84 14.07
CA GLU A 49 -0.24 -8.29 13.79
C GLU A 49 -1.55 -8.93 14.31
N LYS A 50 -2.03 -8.52 15.50
CA LYS A 50 -3.29 -9.04 16.07
C LYS A 50 -4.52 -8.55 15.32
N LEU A 51 -4.47 -7.30 14.86
CA LEU A 51 -5.56 -6.69 14.08
C LEU A 51 -5.46 -7.04 12.59
N PHE A 52 -4.33 -7.57 12.14
CA PHE A 52 -4.07 -7.95 10.76
C PHE A 52 -5.17 -8.86 10.18
N PRO A 53 -5.53 -9.99 10.80
CA PRO A 53 -6.61 -10.84 10.28
C PRO A 53 -8.01 -10.21 10.37
N GLU A 54 -8.17 -9.14 11.15
CA GLU A 54 -9.42 -8.37 11.25
C GLU A 54 -9.48 -7.26 10.19
N LEU A 55 -8.32 -6.79 9.75
CA LEU A 55 -8.12 -5.76 8.72
C LEU A 55 -8.08 -6.34 7.31
N ASP A 56 -7.40 -7.48 7.14
CA ASP A 56 -7.23 -8.25 5.89
C ASP A 56 -8.56 -8.91 5.52
N SER A 57 -9.44 -8.12 4.91
CA SER A 57 -10.81 -8.53 4.57
C SER A 57 -10.84 -9.39 3.32
N ASP A 58 -9.87 -9.21 2.43
CA ASP A 58 -9.74 -10.00 1.21
C ASP A 58 -8.91 -11.29 1.39
N GLY A 59 -8.18 -11.41 2.51
CA GLY A 59 -7.41 -12.58 2.89
C GLY A 59 -6.16 -12.76 2.04
N ASN A 60 -5.64 -11.68 1.46
CA ASN A 60 -4.48 -11.73 0.57
C ASN A 60 -3.14 -11.83 1.34
N GLY A 61 -3.16 -11.56 2.67
CA GLY A 61 -1.96 -11.57 3.51
C GLY A 61 -1.18 -10.26 3.54
N GLU A 62 -1.80 -9.15 3.13
CA GLU A 62 -1.28 -7.77 3.08
C GLU A 62 -2.40 -6.76 3.37
N LEU A 63 -2.11 -5.65 4.04
CA LEU A 63 -3.11 -4.61 4.29
C LEU A 63 -2.93 -3.45 3.31
N SER A 64 -3.96 -3.22 2.49
CA SER A 64 -4.02 -2.03 1.64
C SER A 64 -4.26 -0.75 2.46
N LYS A 65 -3.95 0.41 1.87
CA LYS A 65 -4.29 1.71 2.47
C LYS A 65 -5.79 1.84 2.76
N GLU A 66 -6.61 1.28 1.87
CA GLU A 66 -8.06 1.27 2.00
C GLU A 66 -8.53 0.44 3.19
N GLU A 67 -7.94 -0.74 3.42
CA GLU A 67 -8.24 -1.59 4.58
C GLU A 67 -7.74 -0.98 5.88
N PHE A 68 -6.53 -0.43 5.89
CA PHE A 68 -5.98 0.26 7.06
C PHE A 68 -6.77 1.55 7.39
N ALA A 69 -7.33 2.22 6.39
CA ALA A 69 -8.17 3.40 6.60
C ALA A 69 -9.56 3.06 7.15
N GLN A 70 -10.05 1.81 7.01
CA GLN A 70 -11.35 1.43 7.56
C GLN A 70 -11.40 1.38 9.09
N ILE A 71 -10.25 1.27 9.77
CA ILE A 71 -10.17 1.26 11.24
C ILE A 71 -9.87 2.62 11.87
N GLN A 72 -9.58 3.65 11.07
CA GLN A 72 -9.23 4.99 11.58
C GLN A 72 -10.40 5.99 11.52
#